data_AF-A0A356GQ29-F1
#
_entry.id   AF-A0A356GQ29-F1
#
_cell.length_a   1.000
_cell.length_b   1.000
_cell.length_c   1.000
_cell.angle_alpha   90.00
_cell.angle_beta   90.00
_cell.angle_gamma   90.00
#
_symmetry.space_group_name_H-M   'P 1'
#
loop_
_entity.id
_entity.type
_entity.pdbx_description
1 polymer ?
#
loop_
_entity_poly.entity_id
_entity_poly.type
_entity_poly.pdbx_seq_one_letter_code
_entity_poly.pdbx_strand_id
1 'polypeptide(L)' 'MKPKGHNVLNIGLPKGSLQESTLKLFRKAGFTISVGSRSYIPTIDDPELSGLLIRAQEMARYVQDGILD' A
#
# COMPACT_ATOMS: atom_id res chain seq x y z
N MET A 1 27.83 2.30 -1.43
CA MET A 1 26.38 2.52 -1.25
C MET A 1 25.81 2.83 -2.62
N LYS A 2 24.90 2.01 -3.15
CA LYS A 2 24.37 2.17 -4.51
C LYS A 2 23.60 3.51 -4.64
N PRO A 3 23.69 4.23 -5.76
CA PRO A 3 22.94 5.46 -5.97
C PRO A 3 21.42 5.15 -5.95
N LYS A 4 20.64 5.88 -5.15
CA LYS A 4 19.16 5.77 -5.12
C LYS A 4 18.59 6.46 -6.37
N GLY A 5 18.39 5.69 -7.45
CA GLY A 5 17.41 6.05 -8.46
C GLY A 5 16.01 5.81 -7.89
N HIS A 6 15.06 6.71 -8.18
CA HIS A 6 13.63 6.69 -7.80
C HIS A 6 13.19 5.46 -7.00
N ASN A 7 13.28 5.56 -5.67
CA ASN A 7 12.80 4.50 -4.78
C ASN A 7 11.27 4.57 -4.74
N VAL A 8 10.60 3.61 -5.36
CA VAL A 8 9.16 3.39 -5.21
C VAL A 8 8.87 3.13 -3.73
N LEU A 9 7.93 3.86 -3.14
CA LEU A 9 7.48 3.67 -1.76
C LEU A 9 6.46 2.52 -1.71
N ASN A 10 6.69 1.52 -0.88
CA ASN A 10 5.80 0.37 -0.73
C ASN A 10 4.91 0.49 0.51
N ILE A 11 3.62 0.77 0.30
CA ILE A 11 2.68 1.04 1.39
C ILE A 11 1.79 -0.15 1.74
N GLY A 12 1.51 -0.32 3.03
CA GLY A 12 0.53 -1.27 3.53
C GLY A 12 -0.89 -0.70 3.54
N LEU A 13 -1.83 -1.38 2.88
CA LEU A 13 -3.26 -1.06 2.97
C LEU A 13 -3.99 -2.10 3.81
N PRO A 14 -4.84 -1.69 4.77
CA PRO A 14 -5.52 -2.63 5.64
C PRO A 14 -6.61 -3.38 4.88
N LYS A 15 -6.55 -4.71 4.90
CA LYS A 15 -7.60 -5.59 4.37
C LYS A 15 -8.71 -5.76 5.40
N GLY A 16 -9.97 -5.79 4.94
CA GLY A 16 -11.14 -6.01 5.79
C GLY A 16 -11.86 -4.72 6.19
N SER A 17 -12.20 -4.59 7.47
CA SER A 17 -13.12 -3.53 7.97
C SER A 17 -12.64 -2.10 7.71
N LEU A 18 -11.34 -1.87 7.64
CA LEU A 18 -10.75 -0.55 7.38
C LEU A 18 -10.40 -0.30 5.90
N GLN A 19 -10.60 -1.28 5.03
CA GLN A 19 -10.16 -1.19 3.64
C GLN A 19 -10.84 -0.04 2.91
N GLU A 20 -12.18 -0.04 2.86
CA GLU A 20 -12.96 0.97 2.14
C GLU A 20 -12.75 2.39 2.68
N SER A 21 -12.67 2.55 3.99
CA SER A 21 -12.40 3.87 4.59
C SER A 21 -11.01 4.38 4.25
N THR A 22 -10.01 3.49 4.24
CA THR A 22 -8.63 3.83 3.87
C THR A 22 -8.54 4.19 2.39
N LEU A 23 -9.12 3.39 1.49
CA LEU A 23 -9.14 3.69 0.05
C LEU A 23 -9.84 5.04 -0.23
N LYS A 24 -10.91 5.35 0.50
CA LYS A 24 -11.58 6.67 0.40
C LYS A 24 -10.69 7.82 0.86
N LEU A 25 -9.84 7.60 1.87
CA LEU A 25 -8.89 8.62 2.32
C LEU A 25 -7.82 8.89 1.25
N PHE A 26 -7.24 7.84 0.66
CA PHE A 26 -6.30 7.97 -0.46
C PHE A 26 -6.92 8.70 -1.66
N ARG A 27 -8.17 8.36 -2.01
CA ARG A 27 -8.90 9.07 -3.08
C ARG A 27 -9.10 10.55 -2.78
N LYS A 28 -9.36 10.93 -1.53
CA LYS A 28 -9.43 12.35 -1.12
C LYS A 28 -8.07 13.05 -1.22
N ALA A 29 -6.98 12.31 -1.05
CA ALA A 29 -5.62 12.81 -1.21
C ALA A 29 -5.14 12.82 -2.69
N GLY A 30 -5.99 12.42 -3.64
CA GLY A 30 -5.67 12.44 -5.07
C GLY A 30 -5.14 11.12 -5.65
N PHE A 31 -5.11 10.04 -4.87
CA PHE A 31 -4.65 8.72 -5.34
C PHE A 31 -5.83 7.79 -5.66
N THR A 32 -5.83 7.22 -6.85
CA THR A 32 -6.78 6.20 -7.26
C THR A 32 -6.19 4.81 -7.01
N ILE A 33 -6.69 4.16 -5.96
CA ILE A 33 -6.30 2.80 -5.62
C ILE A 33 -7.46 1.86 -5.90
N SER A 34 -7.21 0.81 -6.71
CA SER A 34 -8.20 -0.22 -7.03
C SER A 34 -7.74 -1.59 -6.55
N VAL A 35 -8.69 -2.38 -6.07
CA VAL A 35 -8.40 -3.70 -5.49
C VAL A 35 -9.41 -4.72 -5.98
N GLY A 36 -8.91 -5.83 -6.54
CA GLY A 36 -9.74 -6.98 -6.87
C GLY A 36 -10.23 -7.69 -5.61
N SER A 37 -11.41 -8.33 -5.67
CA SER A 37 -12.07 -8.99 -4.53
C SER A 37 -11.22 -10.03 -3.80
N ARG A 38 -10.24 -10.63 -4.48
CA ARG A 38 -9.29 -11.61 -3.91
C ARG A 38 -7.83 -11.20 -4.03
N SER A 39 -7.54 -10.02 -4.57
CA SER A 39 -6.16 -9.57 -4.76
C SER A 39 -5.53 -9.15 -3.44
N TYR A 40 -4.24 -9.40 -3.31
CA TYR A 40 -3.38 -8.84 -2.25
C TYR A 40 -2.52 -7.69 -2.77
N ILE A 41 -2.50 -7.46 -4.09
CA ILE A 41 -1.76 -6.40 -4.75
C ILE A 41 -2.78 -5.42 -5.34
N PRO A 42 -2.83 -4.17 -4.85
CA PRO A 42 -3.66 -3.12 -5.42
C PRO A 42 -3.01 -2.55 -6.70
N THR A 43 -3.81 -1.96 -7.56
CA THR A 43 -3.33 -1.08 -8.62
C THR A 43 -3.43 0.37 -8.12
N ILE A 44 -2.34 1.13 -8.26
CA ILE A 44 -2.23 2.54 -7.85
C ILE A 44 -1.91 3.36 -9.11
N ASP A 45 -2.49 4.54 -9.26
CA ASP A 45 -2.29 5.45 -10.38
C ASP A 45 -1.04 6.35 -10.26
N ASP A 46 -0.13 6.01 -9.34
CA ASP A 46 1.11 6.74 -9.07
C ASP A 46 2.31 5.79 -9.27
N PRO A 47 3.24 6.10 -10.20
CA PRO A 47 4.41 5.26 -10.46
C PRO A 47 5.46 5.27 -9.33
N GLU A 48 5.38 6.22 -8.40
CA GLU A 48 6.24 6.29 -7.22
C GLU A 48 5.70 5.48 -6.04
N LEU A 49 4.49 4.91 -6.15
CA LEU A 49 3.85 4.09 -5.13
C LEU A 49 3.64 2.63 -5.59
N SER A 50 3.87 1.72 -4.68
CA SER A 50 3.42 0.33 -4.74
C SER A 50 2.72 -0.04 -3.43
N GLY A 51 2.05 -1.18 -3.37
CA GLY A 51 1.42 -1.56 -2.11
C GLY A 51 1.02 -3.01 -1.98
N LEU A 52 0.63 -3.35 -0.75
CA LEU A 52 0.12 -4.66 -0.37
C LEU A 52 -1.12 -4.50 0.51
N LEU A 53 -2.17 -5.27 0.22
CA LEU A 53 -3.29 -5.46 1.12
C LEU A 53 -2.96 -6.52 2.16
N ILE A 54 -2.80 -6.09 3.41
CA ILE A 54 -2.48 -6.97 4.54
C ILE A 54 -3.41 -6.72 5.71
N ARG A 55 -3.51 -7.67 6.63
CA ARG A 55 -4.31 -7.46 7.83
C ARG A 55 -3.61 -6.41 8.70
N ALA A 56 -4.39 -5.52 9.33
CA ALA A 56 -3.85 -4.40 10.08
C ALA A 56 -2.86 -4.85 11.18
N GLN A 57 -3.12 -5.98 11.83
CA GLN A 57 -2.25 -6.54 12.87
C GLN A 57 -0.89 -7.05 12.35
N GLU A 58 -0.73 -7.27 11.03
CA GLU A 58 0.53 -7.74 10.44
C GLU A 58 1.43 -6.59 9.99
N MET A 59 0.90 -5.36 9.88
CA MET A 59 1.59 -4.20 9.31
C MET A 59 2.93 -3.91 9.99
N ALA A 60 2.95 -3.89 11.33
CA ALA A 60 4.17 -3.60 12.09
C ALA A 60 5.31 -4.59 11.76
N ARG A 61 4.98 -5.88 11.56
CA ARG A 61 5.95 -6.90 11.20
C ARG A 61 6.50 -6.66 9.80
N TYR A 62 5.65 -6.35 8.84
CA TYR A 62 6.07 -6.13 7.46
C TYR A 62 6.97 -4.90 7.31
N VAL A 63 6.74 -3.86 8.11
CA VAL A 63 7.65 -2.69 8.21
C VAL A 63 8.98 -3.11 8.84
N GLN A 64 8.95 -3.86 9.94
CA GLN A 64 10.17 -4.35 10.61
C GLN A 64 11.03 -5.23 9.68
N ASP A 65 10.38 -6.06 8.86
CA ASP A 65 11.04 -6.96 7.91
C ASP A 65 11.50 -6.25 6.63
N GLY A 66 11.24 -4.94 6.50
CA GLY A 66 11.63 -4.12 5.34
C GLY A 66 10.84 -4.46 4.07
N ILE A 67 9.69 -5.12 4.21
CA ILE A 67 8.79 -5.42 3.09
C ILE A 67 7.98 -4.18 2.73
N LEU A 68 7.48 -3.47 3.75
CA LEU A 68 6.80 -2.18 3.62
C LEU A 68 7.71 -1.06 4.12
N ASP A 69 7.55 0.12 3.54
CA ASP A 69 8.19 1.36 4.00
C ASP A 69 7.39 2.07 5.10
#